data_AF-A0A7J8GF47-F1
#
_entry.id   AF-A0A7J8GF47-F1
#
_cell.length_a   1.000
_cell.length_b   1.000
_cell.length_c   1.000
_cell.angle_alpha   90.00
_cell.angle_beta   90.00
_cell.angle_gamma   90.00
#
_symmetry.space_group_name_H-M   'P 1'
#
loop_
_entity.id
_entity.type
_entity.pdbx_description
1 polymer ?
#
loop_
_entity_poly.entity_id
_entity_poly.type
_entity_poly.pdbx_seq_one_letter_code
_entity_poly.pdbx_strand_id
1 'polypeptide(L)'
;MPHGLIDLRPVPDNQEVFCHRVTDQSLIVELLELQAHVRGEAAARYHFEDVGGVQEARAVQVDAVQPILLESLALRGCCEEAWVLSGKQQVAKECQQVAKDVTLHQALLRLPQYQTDLLLTFNQPPPDNRSSLGADDLLLPPWSLGDFEQLVTSMTLHDPNIFGPQ
;
A
#
# COMPACT_ATOMS: atom_id res chain seq x y z
N MET A 1 8.51 -37.42 5.68
CA MET A 1 7.11 -36.96 5.78
C MET A 1 7.14 -35.44 5.74
N PRO A 2 6.38 -34.79 4.86
CA PRO A 2 6.79 -33.53 4.25
C PRO A 2 6.67 -32.35 5.23
N HIS A 3 7.74 -31.55 5.24
CA HIS A 3 7.79 -30.24 5.85
C HIS A 3 6.80 -29.33 5.09
N GLY A 4 5.72 -28.93 5.75
CA GLY A 4 4.99 -27.74 5.34
C GLY A 4 5.83 -26.52 5.70
N LEU A 5 6.79 -26.16 4.84
CA LEU A 5 7.40 -24.84 4.90
C LEU A 5 6.27 -23.85 4.59
N ILE A 6 5.72 -23.25 5.62
CA ILE A 6 5.10 -21.94 5.48
C ILE A 6 6.28 -21.03 5.13
N ASP A 7 6.51 -20.78 3.84
CA ASP A 7 7.48 -19.81 3.33
C ASP A 7 6.92 -18.40 3.63
N LEU A 8 6.85 -18.07 4.92
CA LEU A 8 6.74 -16.70 5.37
C LEU A 8 8.11 -16.10 5.08
N ARG A 9 8.24 -15.47 3.90
CA ARG A 9 9.38 -14.62 3.60
C ARG A 9 9.57 -13.66 4.79
N PRO A 10 10.77 -13.53 5.36
CA PRO A 10 11.01 -12.51 6.36
C PRO A 10 10.69 -11.18 5.71
N VAL A 11 9.63 -10.53 6.19
CA VAL A 11 9.36 -9.16 5.81
C VAL A 11 10.56 -8.38 6.34
N PRO A 12 11.35 -7.70 5.49
CA PRO A 12 12.49 -6.92 5.98
C PRO A 12 11.96 -5.90 6.99
N ASP A 13 12.72 -5.54 8.04
CA ASP A 13 12.23 -4.66 9.14
C ASP A 13 11.65 -3.31 8.66
N ASN A 14 11.94 -2.94 7.40
CA ASN A 14 11.45 -1.75 6.73
C ASN A 14 10.14 -1.99 5.94
N GLN A 15 9.52 -3.17 6.01
CA GLN A 15 8.23 -3.46 5.38
C GLN A 15 7.29 -4.12 6.40
N GLU A 16 6.00 -3.82 6.30
CA GLU A 16 4.93 -4.49 7.04
C GLU A 16 3.80 -4.85 6.07
N VAL A 17 3.34 -6.11 6.12
CA VAL A 17 2.26 -6.60 5.27
C VAL A 17 1.10 -7.06 6.13
N PHE A 18 -0.04 -6.42 5.97
CA PHE A 18 -1.30 -6.75 6.62
C PHE A 18 -2.26 -7.35 5.60
N CYS A 19 -2.63 -8.60 5.78
CA CYS A 19 -3.61 -9.27 4.92
C CYS A 19 -4.95 -9.44 5.66
N HIS A 20 -6.02 -8.96 5.04
CA HIS A 20 -7.38 -9.19 5.51
C HIS A 20 -7.90 -10.53 5.02
N ARG A 21 -8.07 -11.48 5.95
CA ARG A 21 -8.49 -12.85 5.61
C ARG A 21 -9.90 -12.95 5.03
N VAL A 22 -10.77 -11.97 5.32
CA VAL A 22 -12.19 -12.03 4.95
C VAL A 22 -12.45 -11.43 3.57
N THR A 23 -11.67 -10.41 3.18
CA THR A 23 -11.91 -9.63 1.95
C THR A 23 -10.79 -9.78 0.94
N ASP A 24 -9.80 -10.62 1.22
CA ASP A 24 -8.60 -10.81 0.39
C ASP A 24 -7.87 -9.48 0.10
N GLN A 25 -8.11 -8.46 0.94
CA GLN A 25 -7.43 -7.17 0.86
C GLN A 25 -6.04 -7.30 1.48
N SER A 26 -5.07 -6.56 0.95
CA SER A 26 -3.74 -6.50 1.54
C SER A 26 -3.27 -5.07 1.61
N LEU A 27 -2.88 -4.63 2.80
CA LEU A 27 -2.14 -3.40 3.00
C LEU A 27 -0.67 -3.75 3.16
N ILE A 28 0.18 -3.08 2.40
CA ILE A 28 1.62 -3.19 2.48
C ILE A 28 2.11 -1.80 2.88
N VAL A 29 3.03 -1.73 3.81
CA VAL A 29 3.68 -0.51 4.27
C VAL A 29 5.18 -0.74 4.10
N GLU A 30 5.87 0.18 3.45
CA GLU A 30 7.28 0.05 3.07
C GLU A 30 8.01 1.35 3.34
N LEU A 31 9.18 1.25 3.95
CA LEU A 31 10.13 2.34 4.12
C LEU A 31 11.20 2.21 3.05
N LEU A 32 11.23 3.18 2.15
CA LEU A 32 12.12 3.31 1.01
C LEU A 32 13.09 4.46 1.22
N GLU A 33 14.27 4.40 0.60
CA GLU A 33 15.16 5.56 0.59
C GLU A 33 14.52 6.73 -0.18
N LEU A 34 14.65 7.96 0.35
CA LEU A 34 14.06 9.16 -0.25
C LEU A 34 14.64 9.37 -1.65
N GLN A 35 13.77 9.23 -2.65
CA GLN A 35 14.15 9.51 -4.02
C GLN A 35 14.07 11.01 -4.30
N ALA A 36 15.19 11.72 -4.12
CA ALA A 36 15.28 13.15 -4.39
C ALA A 36 15.03 13.55 -5.86
N HIS A 37 15.07 12.59 -6.79
CA HIS A 37 14.85 12.80 -8.23
C HIS A 37 13.38 12.92 -8.63
N VAL A 38 12.45 12.34 -7.87
CA VAL A 38 11.01 12.48 -8.09
C VAL A 38 10.41 13.29 -6.94
N ARG A 39 9.40 14.12 -7.19
CA ARG A 39 8.76 14.96 -6.15
C ARG A 39 7.25 15.01 -6.35
N GLY A 40 6.51 15.16 -5.26
CA GLY A 40 5.07 15.36 -5.32
C GLY A 40 4.31 14.18 -5.92
N GLU A 41 3.30 14.53 -6.70
CA GLU A 41 2.55 13.65 -7.59
C GLU A 41 3.45 12.77 -8.48
N ALA A 42 4.58 13.28 -8.97
CA ALA A 42 5.47 12.51 -9.84
C ALA A 42 6.12 11.34 -9.10
N ALA A 43 6.42 11.50 -7.80
CA ALA A 43 6.93 10.41 -6.98
C ALA A 43 5.85 9.36 -6.74
N ALA A 44 4.64 9.78 -6.34
CA ALA A 44 3.52 8.86 -6.16
C ALA A 44 3.22 8.07 -7.44
N ARG A 45 3.23 8.74 -8.60
CA ARG A 45 3.01 8.09 -9.90
C ARG A 45 4.14 7.12 -10.25
N TYR A 46 5.39 7.52 -10.04
CA TYR A 46 6.56 6.67 -10.27
C TYR A 46 6.50 5.39 -9.43
N HIS A 47 6.22 5.51 -8.13
CA HIS A 47 6.06 4.34 -7.26
C HIS A 47 4.86 3.48 -7.65
N PHE A 48 3.78 4.07 -8.16
CA PHE A 48 2.62 3.30 -8.60
C PHE A 48 2.90 2.49 -9.87
N GLU A 49 3.62 3.10 -10.82
CA GLU A 49 4.08 2.42 -12.03
C GLU A 49 5.08 1.30 -11.70
N ASP A 50 5.99 1.53 -10.74
CA ASP A 50 6.92 0.52 -10.25
C ASP A 50 6.18 -0.67 -9.62
N VAL A 51 5.25 -0.42 -8.70
CA VAL A 51 4.40 -1.46 -8.08
C VAL A 51 3.60 -2.22 -9.14
N GLY A 52 3.05 -1.54 -10.15
CA GLY A 52 2.34 -2.19 -11.26
C GLY A 52 3.24 -3.03 -12.15
N GLY A 53 4.47 -2.59 -12.38
CA GLY A 53 5.48 -3.35 -13.11
C GLY A 53 5.90 -4.61 -12.35
N VAL A 54 6.11 -4.52 -11.05
CA VAL A 54 6.47 -5.66 -10.18
C VAL A 54 5.33 -6.67 -10.08
N GLN A 55 4.07 -6.22 -10.07
CA GLN A 55 2.91 -7.10 -10.05
C GLN A 55 2.52 -7.67 -11.43
N GLU A 56 3.33 -7.43 -12.47
CA GLU A 56 3.05 -7.83 -13.87
C GLU A 56 1.63 -7.43 -14.31
N ALA A 57 1.20 -6.24 -13.87
CA ALA A 57 -0.11 -5.73 -14.24
C ALA A 57 -0.15 -5.50 -15.75
N ARG A 58 -1.07 -6.17 -16.44
CA ARG A 58 -1.30 -6.06 -17.88
C ARG A 58 -1.79 -4.67 -18.27
N ALA A 59 -2.52 -4.01 -17.37
CA ALA A 59 -2.92 -2.63 -17.49
C ALA A 59 -2.88 -1.96 -16.12
N VAL A 60 -2.34 -0.75 -16.08
CA VAL A 60 -2.29 0.10 -14.89
C VAL A 60 -3.03 1.39 -15.25
N GLN A 61 -4.10 1.68 -14.52
CA GLN A 61 -4.90 2.89 -14.71
C GLN A 61 -4.91 3.69 -13.41
N VAL A 62 -4.31 4.88 -13.44
CA VAL A 62 -4.43 5.84 -12.34
C VAL A 62 -5.81 6.49 -12.42
N ASP A 63 -6.61 6.40 -11.36
CA ASP A 63 -7.95 6.95 -11.27
C ASP A 63 -7.91 8.38 -10.70
N ALA A 64 -7.15 8.57 -9.61
CA ALA A 64 -6.98 9.86 -8.95
C ALA A 64 -5.62 9.97 -8.27
N VAL A 65 -5.03 11.17 -8.26
CA VAL A 65 -3.93 11.54 -7.36
C VAL A 65 -4.38 12.74 -6.56
N GLN A 66 -4.20 12.68 -5.25
CA GLN A 66 -4.59 13.72 -4.32
C GLN A 66 -3.48 13.95 -3.30
N PRO A 67 -3.07 15.20 -3.04
CA PRO A 67 -2.17 15.49 -1.94
C PRO A 67 -2.91 15.29 -0.60
N ILE A 68 -2.21 14.72 0.39
CA ILE A 68 -2.70 14.63 1.76
C ILE A 68 -2.19 15.85 2.53
N LEU A 69 -3.10 16.52 3.24
CA LEU A 69 -2.74 17.64 4.10
C LEU A 69 -1.86 17.17 5.26
N LEU A 70 -0.65 17.70 5.36
CA LEU A 70 0.28 17.43 6.47
C LEU A 70 -0.36 17.68 7.84
N GLU A 71 -1.30 18.61 7.93
CA GLU A 71 -2.05 18.89 9.17
C GLU A 71 -2.90 17.70 9.63
N SER A 72 -3.34 16.85 8.71
CA SER A 72 -4.05 15.60 9.04
C SER A 72 -3.09 14.49 9.45
N LEU A 73 -1.81 14.56 9.08
CA LEU A 73 -0.83 13.55 9.49
C LEU A 73 -0.38 13.78 10.94
N ALA A 74 -0.38 12.71 11.73
CA ALA A 74 0.26 12.71 13.05
C ALA A 74 1.79 12.92 12.92
N LEU A 75 2.37 12.55 11.77
CA LEU A 75 3.75 12.82 11.36
C LEU A 75 4.05 14.26 10.90
N ARG A 76 3.14 15.23 11.09
CA ARG A 76 3.30 16.66 10.74
C ARG A 76 4.64 17.32 11.10
N GLY A 77 5.36 16.77 12.09
CA GLY A 77 6.67 17.28 12.49
C GLY A 77 7.85 16.76 11.66
N CYS A 78 7.69 15.64 10.94
CA CYS A 78 8.75 14.92 10.23
C CYS A 78 8.47 14.75 8.73
N CYS A 79 7.19 14.78 8.34
CA CYS A 79 6.72 14.63 6.98
C CYS A 79 6.60 16.01 6.31
N GLU A 80 7.24 16.19 5.16
CA GLU A 80 7.18 17.44 4.38
C GLU A 80 6.16 17.36 3.24
N GLU A 81 5.86 16.15 2.78
CA GLU A 81 4.95 15.96 1.65
C GLU A 81 4.22 14.62 1.77
N ALA A 82 2.93 14.57 1.48
CA ALA A 82 2.18 13.33 1.47
C ALA A 82 1.18 13.31 0.31
N TRP A 83 1.06 12.17 -0.36
CA TRP A 83 0.23 11.98 -1.55
C TRP A 83 -0.47 10.65 -1.48
N VAL A 84 -1.73 10.61 -1.90
CA VAL A 84 -2.46 9.38 -2.17
C VAL A 84 -2.77 9.29 -3.65
N LEU A 85 -2.45 8.15 -4.24
CA LEU A 85 -2.78 7.78 -5.59
C LEU A 85 -3.71 6.58 -5.54
N SER A 86 -4.87 6.70 -6.16
CA SER A 86 -5.81 5.59 -6.33
C SER A 86 -5.82 5.18 -7.78
N GLY A 87 -5.73 3.88 -8.05
CA GLY A 87 -5.76 3.35 -9.40
C GLY A 87 -6.28 1.92 -9.45
N LYS A 88 -6.35 1.37 -10.64
CA LYS A 88 -6.76 0.00 -10.92
C LYS A 88 -5.64 -0.69 -11.69
N GLN A 89 -5.32 -1.90 -11.28
CA GLN A 89 -4.33 -2.74 -11.92
C GLN A 89 -5.00 -4.03 -12.38
N GLN A 90 -4.89 -4.31 -13.67
CA GLN A 90 -5.33 -5.57 -14.25
C GLN A 90 -4.20 -6.58 -14.12
N VAL A 91 -4.27 -7.43 -13.09
CA VAL A 91 -3.30 -8.50 -12.93
C VAL A 91 -3.81 -9.72 -13.70
N ALA A 92 -3.04 -10.15 -14.69
CA ALA A 92 -3.28 -11.39 -15.41
C ALA A 92 -2.25 -12.41 -14.90
N LYS A 93 -2.65 -13.30 -13.98
CA LYS A 93 -1.80 -14.46 -13.67
C LYS A 93 -1.66 -15.29 -14.96
N GLU A 94 -0.42 -15.63 -15.31
CA GLU A 94 0.00 -16.36 -16.51
C GLU A 94 -0.79 -17.67 -16.81
N CYS A 95 -1.55 -18.16 -15.82
CA CYS A 95 -2.41 -19.35 -15.91
C CYS A 95 -3.93 -19.09 -16.09
N GLN A 96 -4.41 -17.84 -16.09
CA GLN A 96 -5.85 -17.53 -16.19
C GLN A 96 -6.17 -16.56 -17.32
N GLN A 97 -7.14 -16.93 -18.16
CA GLN A 97 -7.70 -16.09 -19.23
C GLN A 97 -8.47 -14.85 -18.72
N VAL A 98 -8.72 -14.76 -17.41
CA VAL A 98 -9.48 -13.67 -16.78
C VAL A 98 -8.49 -12.73 -16.11
N ALA A 99 -8.29 -11.56 -16.73
CA ALA A 99 -7.65 -10.44 -16.05
C ALA A 99 -8.52 -10.04 -14.85
N LYS A 100 -7.92 -9.93 -13.66
CA LYS A 100 -8.62 -9.44 -12.48
C LYS A 100 -8.31 -7.96 -12.30
N ASP A 101 -9.35 -7.13 -12.33
CA ASP A 101 -9.26 -5.71 -12.00
C ASP A 101 -9.14 -5.52 -10.48
N VAL A 102 -7.93 -5.33 -9.98
CA VAL A 102 -7.68 -5.02 -8.57
C VAL A 102 -7.58 -3.51 -8.41
N THR A 103 -8.34 -2.93 -7.49
CA THR A 103 -8.17 -1.53 -7.14
C THR A 103 -6.98 -1.42 -6.19
N LEU A 104 -6.04 -0.54 -6.49
CA LEU A 104 -4.86 -0.29 -5.68
C LEU A 104 -4.86 1.16 -5.23
N HIS A 105 -4.76 1.38 -3.94
CA HIS A 105 -4.57 2.70 -3.34
C HIS A 105 -3.16 2.78 -2.77
N GLN A 106 -2.36 3.68 -3.28
CA GLN A 106 -1.01 3.92 -2.83
C GLN A 106 -0.93 5.25 -2.10
N ALA A 107 -0.26 5.32 -0.96
CA ALA A 107 0.06 6.56 -0.28
C ALA A 107 1.57 6.69 -0.12
N LEU A 108 2.10 7.84 -0.48
CA LEU A 108 3.51 8.18 -0.35
C LEU A 108 3.63 9.31 0.66
N LEU A 109 4.38 9.09 1.72
CA LEU A 109 4.69 10.08 2.76
C LEU A 109 6.20 10.30 2.75
N ARG A 110 6.62 11.53 2.48
CA ARG A 110 8.04 11.87 2.34
C ARG A 110 8.56 12.46 3.63
N LEU A 111 9.58 11.82 4.19
CA LEU A 111 10.28 12.26 5.39
C LEU A 111 11.72 12.65 5.04
N PRO A 112 11.92 13.82 4.41
CA PRO A 112 13.27 14.27 4.01
C PRO A 112 14.21 14.47 5.21
N GLN A 113 13.67 14.70 6.41
CA GLN A 113 14.46 14.75 7.65
C GLN A 113 15.24 13.46 7.94
N TYR A 114 14.72 12.32 7.48
CA TYR A 114 15.33 11.01 7.63
C TYR A 114 15.78 10.42 6.29
N GLN A 115 15.77 11.23 5.22
CA GLN A 115 15.98 10.77 3.85
C GLN A 115 15.24 9.46 3.53
N THR A 116 13.99 9.37 3.99
CA THR A 116 13.15 8.18 3.81
C THR A 116 11.80 8.55 3.20
N ASP A 117 11.32 7.73 2.28
CA ASP A 117 9.98 7.75 1.69
C ASP A 117 9.18 6.57 2.25
N LEU A 118 8.03 6.83 2.84
CA LEU A 118 7.14 5.81 3.37
C LEU A 118 6.01 5.56 2.37
N LEU A 119 5.98 4.36 1.81
CA LEU A 119 5.05 3.93 0.79
C LEU A 119 4.04 2.94 1.38
N LEU A 120 2.77 3.28 1.35
CA LEU A 120 1.69 2.35 1.66
C LEU A 120 1.03 1.93 0.35
N THR A 121 0.78 0.64 0.21
CA THR A 121 0.13 0.03 -0.95
C THR A 121 -1.03 -0.82 -0.44
N PHE A 122 -2.25 -0.36 -0.69
CA PHE A 122 -3.48 -1.02 -0.31
C PHE A 122 -4.14 -1.65 -1.53
N ASN A 123 -4.05 -2.97 -1.63
CA ASN A 123 -4.73 -3.77 -2.63
C ASN A 123 -6.13 -4.13 -2.17
N GLN A 124 -7.11 -3.68 -2.95
CA GLN A 124 -8.51 -3.98 -2.77
C GLN A 124 -9.04 -4.76 -3.98
N PRO A 125 -9.21 -6.08 -3.87
CA PRO A 125 -9.81 -6.87 -4.94
C PRO A 125 -11.27 -6.45 -5.18
N PRO A 126 -11.79 -6.67 -6.39
CA PRO A 126 -13.14 -6.28 -6.75
C PRO A 126 -14.16 -7.16 -5.99
N PRO A 127 -15.34 -6.61 -5.66
CA PRO A 127 -16.37 -7.32 -4.88
C PRO A 127 -16.92 -8.58 -5.58
N ASP A 128 -16.62 -8.78 -6.86
CA ASP A 128 -17.05 -9.91 -7.68
C ASP A 128 -16.47 -11.25 -7.21
N ASN A 129 -15.36 -11.24 -6.46
CA ASN A 129 -14.78 -12.45 -5.85
C ASN A 129 -15.55 -12.95 -4.61
N ARG A 130 -16.76 -12.42 -4.32
CA ARG A 130 -17.73 -13.01 -3.38
C ARG A 130 -18.24 -14.36 -3.91
N SER A 131 -17.36 -15.35 -4.00
CA SER A 131 -17.80 -16.74 -3.92
C SER A 131 -18.29 -17.01 -2.50
N SER A 132 -19.58 -16.77 -2.29
CA SER A 132 -20.42 -17.63 -1.45
C SER A 132 -20.07 -17.78 0.04
N LEU A 133 -19.47 -16.79 0.70
CA LEU A 133 -19.53 -16.74 2.17
C LEU A 133 -20.74 -15.92 2.61
N GLY A 134 -21.64 -16.61 3.31
CA GLY A 134 -22.91 -16.09 3.80
C GLY A 134 -22.74 -14.83 4.64
N ALA A 135 -23.77 -14.00 4.60
CA ALA A 135 -23.87 -12.70 5.27
C ALA A 135 -23.81 -12.74 6.81
N ASP A 136 -23.30 -13.81 7.42
CA ASP A 136 -23.47 -14.13 8.84
C ASP A 136 -22.16 -14.17 9.66
N ASP A 137 -20.98 -13.95 9.04
CA ASP A 137 -19.68 -13.90 9.74
C ASP A 137 -18.97 -12.53 9.58
N LEU A 138 -19.73 -11.45 9.61
CA LEU A 138 -19.19 -10.08 9.53
C LEU A 138 -18.65 -9.61 10.89
N LEU A 139 -17.58 -10.26 11.39
CA LEU A 139 -16.87 -9.76 12.56
C LEU A 139 -15.95 -8.56 12.23
N LEU A 140 -15.61 -8.35 10.96
CA LEU A 140 -14.82 -7.20 10.50
C LEU A 140 -15.38 -6.66 9.17
N PRO A 141 -15.79 -5.38 9.10
CA PRO A 141 -16.15 -4.75 7.84
C PRO A 141 -14.94 -4.72 6.88
N PRO A 142 -15.16 -4.69 5.55
CA PRO A 142 -14.07 -4.44 4.61
C PRO A 142 -13.36 -3.13 4.96
N TRP A 143 -12.02 -3.09 4.84
CA TRP A 143 -11.33 -1.82 4.95
C TRP A 143 -11.81 -0.91 3.81
N SER A 144 -12.20 0.29 4.19
CA SER A 144 -12.62 1.34 3.28
C SER A 144 -11.44 2.26 2.97
N LEU A 145 -11.59 3.10 1.92
CA LEU A 145 -10.64 4.18 1.67
C LEU A 145 -10.46 5.08 2.91
N GLY A 146 -11.54 5.28 3.69
CA GLY A 146 -11.47 6.05 4.93
C GLY A 146 -10.60 5.39 6.00
N ASP A 147 -10.60 4.06 6.11
CA ASP A 147 -9.70 3.32 7.01
C ASP A 147 -8.24 3.45 6.56
N PHE A 148 -8.00 3.41 5.24
CA PHE A 148 -6.68 3.64 4.67
C PHE A 148 -6.18 5.06 4.93
N GLU A 149 -7.00 6.07 4.69
CA GLU A 149 -6.69 7.47 5.00
C GLU A 149 -6.47 7.66 6.51
N GLN A 150 -7.29 7.04 7.36
CA GLN A 150 -7.10 7.04 8.81
C GLN A 150 -5.79 6.37 9.21
N LEU A 151 -5.41 5.26 8.58
CA LEU A 151 -4.15 4.58 8.87
C LEU A 151 -2.97 5.47 8.46
N VAL A 152 -2.98 6.01 7.24
CA VAL A 152 -1.97 6.95 6.74
C VAL A 152 -1.82 8.18 7.65
N THR A 153 -2.93 8.73 8.14
CA THR A 153 -2.94 9.93 8.99
C THR A 153 -2.62 9.64 10.45
N SER A 154 -2.95 8.45 10.96
CA SER A 154 -2.66 8.02 12.33
C SER A 154 -1.26 7.45 12.51
N MET A 155 -0.50 7.21 11.43
CA MET A 155 0.90 6.82 11.53
C MET A 155 1.69 7.88 12.29
N THR A 156 2.37 7.42 13.34
CA THR A 156 3.26 8.22 14.19
C THR A 156 4.66 7.62 14.15
N LEU A 157 5.67 8.48 14.11
CA LEU A 157 7.03 8.03 14.28
C LEU A 157 7.28 7.79 15.77
N HIS A 158 7.26 6.53 16.19
CA HIS A 158 7.59 6.16 17.57
C HIS A 158 9.10 6.05 17.79
N ASP A 159 9.82 5.42 16.86
CA ASP A 159 11.25 5.18 16.97
C ASP A 159 12.00 5.70 15.74
N PRO A 160 12.68 6.85 15.83
CA PRO A 160 13.52 7.36 14.74
C PRO A 160 14.75 6.48 14.48
N ASN A 161 15.08 5.53 15.38
CA ASN A 161 16.17 4.57 15.21
C ASN A 161 15.94 3.61 14.03
N ILE A 162 14.71 3.49 13.52
CA ILE A 162 14.39 2.69 12.33
C ILE A 162 15.08 3.22 11.07
N PHE A 163 15.46 4.50 11.04
CA PHE A 163 16.13 5.13 9.89
C PHE A 163 17.66 5.01 9.92
N GLY A 164 18.23 4.28 10.89
CA GLY A 164 19.67 4.11 11.05
C GLY A 164 20.31 5.07 12.07
N PRO A 165 21.60 4.86 12.43
CA PRO A 165 22.29 5.71 13.39
C PRO A 165 22.55 7.11 12.79
N GLN A 166 22.12 8.14 13.51
CA GLN A 166 22.40 9.56 13.23
C GLN A 166 23.90 9.89 13.21
#